data_AF-B8M8S9-F1
#
_entry.id   AF-B8M8S9-F1
#
_cell.length_a   1.000
_cell.length_b   1.000
_cell.length_c   1.000
_cell.angle_alpha   90.00
_cell.angle_beta   90.00
_cell.angle_gamma   90.00
#
_symmetry.space_group_name_H-M   'P 1'
#
loop_
_entity.id
_entity.type
_entity.pdbx_description
1 polymer ?
#
loop_
_entity_poly.entity_id
_entity_poly.type
_entity_poly.pdbx_seq_one_letter_code
_entity_poly.pdbx_strand_id
1 'polypeptide(L)'
;MLSCFSRSMIERGGWVYLPLGDLPRPDRRQNYPEGKNGINLSFFIHGRGSFLQKALLGFYRTVLFQLLDHLSSHEKKPEALSKLEESFKRQCDSRGPLGKSWHWETAQLAKEFQLALREVEKNGPVYLYVDALDECGEEEAKRFAATIEKIIEAFADGKLHICFSCRHYPPLMLEDLSDMHIGGYVHSQLNPFAMPEIADKIISLSVGNFMWTHLVVETLPGLGELYGDLLQAMLGDENSLRLVQWICFADRPLSLEELRWAMFVEAHPEAKSLGECRVAPDFPCDCANQCDCDVIERRVKGLSRGLIEVTHAAITDSGSNRTAQFIHGSVQEFFLDKGAFLRLHHSISSSRSLDHVKSKARNSITQTCIRYCRMKEIRQAIAKFETNSAAGLALAAGPLQRGFPFLHYAVMTWAQHENESSPAAYFHWRKDSELLDSLLRVFPDVSEQHAVKRKRSQWSFDKVHLATKP
;
A
#
# COMPACT_ATOMS: atom_id res chain seq x y z
N MET A 1 15.31 -39.77 3.11
CA MET A 1 16.63 -39.10 3.27
C MET A 1 16.98 -38.11 2.13
N LEU A 2 16.01 -37.75 1.26
CA LEU A 2 16.13 -36.70 0.24
C LEU A 2 15.10 -35.55 0.42
N SER A 3 14.31 -35.57 1.49
CA SER A 3 13.28 -34.54 1.80
C SER A 3 13.70 -33.53 2.88
N CYS A 4 14.93 -33.62 3.41
CA CYS A 4 15.38 -32.72 4.49
C CYS A 4 16.38 -31.65 4.04
N PHE A 5 16.92 -31.73 2.81
CA PHE A 5 18.08 -30.91 2.43
C PHE A 5 17.77 -29.64 1.61
N SER A 6 16.54 -29.45 1.11
CA SER A 6 16.15 -28.17 0.47
C SER A 6 15.55 -27.17 1.47
N ARG A 7 14.72 -27.63 2.42
CA ARG A 7 14.04 -26.78 3.41
C ARG A 7 14.97 -26.19 4.47
N SER A 8 15.92 -26.99 4.98
CA SER A 8 16.86 -26.54 6.01
C SER A 8 17.83 -25.47 5.51
N MET A 9 18.16 -25.46 4.21
CA MET A 9 19.07 -24.49 3.62
C MET A 9 18.37 -23.14 3.41
N ILE A 10 17.08 -23.19 3.03
CA ILE A 10 16.17 -22.04 2.92
C ILE A 10 15.90 -21.43 4.32
N GLU A 11 15.59 -22.26 5.32
CA GLU A 11 15.24 -21.80 6.67
C GLU A 11 16.44 -21.33 7.51
N ARG A 12 17.64 -21.90 7.34
CA ARG A 12 18.84 -21.57 8.13
C ARG A 12 19.83 -20.65 7.43
N GLY A 13 19.74 -20.52 6.10
CA GLY A 13 20.65 -19.72 5.30
C GLY A 13 20.23 -18.28 5.10
N GLY A 14 19.36 -17.72 5.94
CA GLY A 14 18.93 -16.32 5.78
C GLY A 14 18.49 -15.97 4.35
N TRP A 15 18.10 -16.97 3.56
CA TRP A 15 17.28 -16.81 2.39
C TRP A 15 15.96 -16.42 3.01
N VAL A 16 15.78 -15.12 3.20
CA VAL A 16 14.44 -14.60 3.46
C VAL A 16 13.67 -15.05 2.24
N TYR A 17 12.93 -16.15 2.42
CA TYR A 17 11.71 -16.38 1.71
C TYR A 17 10.96 -15.06 1.86
N LEU A 18 11.04 -14.19 0.85
CA LEU A 18 10.00 -13.20 0.66
C LEU A 18 8.76 -14.06 0.59
N PRO A 19 7.85 -13.99 1.58
CA PRO A 19 6.66 -14.80 1.59
C PRO A 19 6.08 -14.79 0.19
N LEU A 20 5.63 -15.95 -0.30
CA LEU A 20 4.86 -16.04 -1.53
C LEU A 20 3.59 -15.15 -1.53
N GLY A 21 3.32 -14.44 -0.41
CA GLY A 21 2.34 -13.36 -0.27
C GLY A 21 2.88 -11.91 -0.28
N ASP A 22 4.19 -11.68 -0.24
CA ASP A 22 4.85 -10.35 -0.29
C ASP A 22 5.71 -10.13 -1.55
N LEU A 23 5.93 -11.17 -2.36
CA LEU A 23 6.04 -10.93 -3.79
C LEU A 23 4.69 -10.36 -4.22
N PRO A 24 4.63 -9.30 -5.06
CA PRO A 24 3.40 -9.06 -5.78
C PRO A 24 3.02 -10.42 -6.38
N ARG A 25 1.84 -10.94 -6.01
CA ARG A 25 1.20 -11.92 -6.89
C ARG A 25 1.32 -11.32 -8.29
N PRO A 26 1.65 -12.11 -9.31
CA PRO A 26 1.55 -11.69 -10.71
C PRO A 26 0.06 -11.50 -11.05
N ASP A 27 -0.60 -10.57 -10.36
CA ASP A 27 -2.03 -10.22 -10.48
C ASP A 27 -2.23 -9.09 -11.48
N ARG A 28 -1.16 -8.70 -12.17
CA ARG A 28 -1.23 -8.38 -13.58
C ARG A 28 -0.16 -9.22 -14.25
N ARG A 29 -0.58 -10.09 -15.16
CA ARG A 29 0.28 -10.66 -16.18
C ARG A 29 1.07 -9.52 -16.86
N GLN A 30 2.26 -9.17 -16.37
CA GLN A 30 3.34 -8.94 -17.29
C GLN A 30 3.60 -10.32 -17.89
N ASN A 31 2.96 -10.58 -19.03
CA ASN A 31 3.22 -11.75 -19.85
C ASN A 31 4.65 -11.59 -20.37
N TYR A 32 5.65 -11.88 -19.55
CA TYR A 32 6.98 -12.18 -20.08
C TYR A 32 6.76 -13.35 -21.04
N PRO A 33 7.24 -13.26 -22.28
CA PRO A 33 7.00 -14.33 -23.24
C PRO A 33 7.57 -15.62 -22.67
N GLU A 34 6.70 -16.62 -22.47
CA GLU A 34 7.12 -17.94 -22.05
C GLU A 34 8.05 -18.50 -23.12
N GLY A 35 9.35 -18.57 -22.81
CA GLY A 35 10.30 -19.23 -23.67
C GLY A 35 9.88 -20.68 -23.86
N LYS A 36 9.62 -21.09 -25.10
CA LYS A 36 9.27 -22.48 -25.42
C LYS A 36 10.41 -23.39 -24.94
N ASN A 37 10.12 -24.27 -23.97
CA ASN A 37 11.03 -25.29 -23.44
C ASN A 37 12.34 -24.78 -22.78
N GLY A 38 12.32 -23.67 -22.03
CA GLY A 38 13.49 -23.14 -21.30
C GLY A 38 13.21 -22.72 -19.86
N ILE A 39 14.26 -22.38 -19.12
CA ILE A 39 14.15 -21.82 -17.76
C ILE A 39 13.88 -20.32 -17.85
N ASN A 40 12.80 -19.85 -17.24
CA ASN A 40 12.47 -18.42 -17.18
C ASN A 40 12.82 -17.87 -15.80
N LEU A 41 13.69 -16.86 -15.78
CA LEU A 41 14.16 -16.16 -14.61
C LEU A 41 13.73 -14.71 -14.71
N SER A 42 13.30 -14.11 -13.60
CA SER A 42 12.88 -12.72 -13.60
C SER A 42 13.19 -11.98 -12.30
N PHE A 43 13.48 -10.69 -12.42
CA PHE A 43 13.63 -9.79 -11.29
C PHE A 43 13.20 -8.37 -11.67
N PHE A 44 12.37 -7.75 -10.83
CA PHE A 44 11.99 -6.34 -10.97
C PHE A 44 12.76 -5.51 -9.94
N ILE A 45 13.54 -4.53 -10.41
CA ILE A 45 14.22 -3.60 -9.53
C ILE A 45 13.22 -2.52 -9.12
N HIS A 46 12.93 -2.45 -7.82
CA HIS A 46 11.98 -1.48 -7.30
C HIS A 46 12.66 -0.41 -6.45
N GLY A 47 12.95 0.74 -7.06
CA GLY A 47 13.61 1.92 -6.50
C GLY A 47 12.93 2.52 -5.27
N ARG A 48 11.64 2.22 -5.03
CA ARG A 48 10.92 2.60 -3.78
C ARG A 48 10.70 1.45 -2.80
N GLY A 49 11.04 0.21 -3.16
CA GLY A 49 10.87 -0.98 -2.34
C GLY A 49 11.83 -1.08 -1.14
N SER A 50 11.97 -2.29 -0.60
CA SER A 50 12.98 -2.62 0.42
C SER A 50 14.40 -2.65 -0.15
N PHE A 51 15.42 -2.71 0.72
CA PHE A 51 16.83 -2.76 0.30
C PHE A 51 17.13 -3.87 -0.72
N LEU A 52 16.61 -5.08 -0.52
CA LEU A 52 16.83 -6.20 -1.44
C LEU A 52 16.09 -6.01 -2.78
N GLN A 53 14.95 -5.32 -2.79
CA GLN A 53 14.24 -5.04 -4.05
C GLN A 53 14.96 -3.99 -4.91
N LYS A 54 15.83 -3.17 -4.32
CA LYS A 54 16.62 -2.14 -5.02
C LYS A 54 18.01 -2.61 -5.43
N ALA A 55 18.62 -3.48 -4.63
CA ALA A 55 20.04 -3.79 -4.75
C ALA A 55 20.29 -5.06 -5.59
N LEU A 56 21.44 -5.09 -6.27
CA LEU A 56 21.93 -6.29 -6.98
C LEU A 56 22.08 -7.51 -6.05
N LEU A 57 22.26 -7.28 -4.76
CA LEU A 57 22.26 -8.35 -3.76
C LEU A 57 20.93 -9.13 -3.78
N GLY A 58 19.78 -8.44 -3.88
CA GLY A 58 18.50 -9.11 -3.95
C GLY A 58 18.24 -9.74 -5.31
N PHE A 59 18.73 -9.14 -6.40
CA PHE A 59 18.74 -9.76 -7.73
C PHE A 59 19.41 -11.14 -7.68
N TYR A 60 20.68 -11.22 -7.25
CA TYR A 60 21.42 -12.49 -7.29
C TYR A 60 20.79 -13.54 -6.38
N ARG A 61 20.30 -13.14 -5.20
CA ARG A 61 19.58 -14.05 -4.29
C ARG A 61 18.32 -14.61 -4.94
N THR A 62 17.52 -13.75 -5.56
CA THR A 62 16.24 -14.15 -6.13
C THR A 62 16.43 -15.06 -7.34
N VAL A 63 17.35 -14.69 -8.24
CA VAL A 63 17.59 -15.48 -9.45
C VAL A 63 18.28 -16.81 -9.14
N LEU A 64 19.22 -16.85 -8.19
CA LEU A 64 19.79 -18.11 -7.70
C LEU A 64 18.73 -19.01 -7.10
N PHE A 65 17.79 -18.46 -6.33
CA PHE A 65 16.68 -19.21 -5.78
C PHE A 65 15.78 -19.78 -6.88
N GLN A 66 15.40 -18.98 -7.89
CA GLN A 66 14.58 -19.45 -9.02
C GLN A 66 15.28 -20.58 -9.81
N LEU A 67 16.60 -20.47 -10.01
CA LEU A 67 17.42 -21.52 -10.61
C LEU A 67 17.42 -22.79 -9.75
N LEU A 68 17.63 -22.65 -8.44
CA LEU A 68 17.64 -23.75 -7.47
C LEU A 68 16.29 -24.48 -7.45
N ASP A 69 15.18 -23.75 -7.47
CA ASP A 69 13.83 -24.31 -7.44
C ASP A 69 13.53 -25.13 -8.71
N HIS A 70 13.88 -24.59 -9.88
CA HIS A 70 13.75 -25.31 -11.15
C HIS A 70 14.61 -26.58 -11.18
N LEU A 71 15.85 -26.49 -10.71
CA LEU A 71 16.78 -27.62 -10.71
C LEU A 71 16.45 -28.69 -9.65
N SER A 72 15.76 -28.32 -8.58
CA SER A 72 15.30 -29.25 -7.53
C SER A 72 14.19 -30.18 -8.02
N SER A 73 13.54 -29.84 -9.13
CA SER A 73 12.47 -30.62 -9.76
C SER A 73 12.99 -31.71 -10.72
N HIS A 74 14.30 -31.75 -11.00
CA HIS A 74 14.92 -32.76 -11.87
C HIS A 74 15.45 -33.97 -11.09
N GLU A 75 15.33 -35.18 -11.66
CA GLU A 75 15.77 -36.45 -11.05
C GLU A 75 17.28 -36.51 -10.71
N LYS A 76 18.11 -35.69 -11.38
CA LYS A 76 19.55 -35.57 -11.11
C LYS A 76 19.88 -34.15 -10.66
N LYS A 77 20.37 -34.04 -9.43
CA LYS A 77 20.89 -32.79 -8.87
C LYS A 77 22.15 -32.34 -9.64
N PRO A 78 22.16 -31.14 -10.25
CA PRO A 78 23.33 -30.65 -10.98
C PRO A 78 24.54 -30.42 -10.05
N GLU A 79 25.75 -30.59 -10.59
CA GLU A 79 27.01 -30.45 -9.84
C GLU A 79 27.20 -29.04 -9.25
N ALA A 80 26.72 -27.99 -9.93
CA ALA A 80 26.77 -26.61 -9.40
C ALA A 80 25.93 -26.45 -8.13
N LEU A 81 24.81 -27.16 -7.99
CA LEU A 81 24.01 -27.10 -6.76
C LEU A 81 24.74 -27.73 -5.59
N SER A 82 25.38 -28.88 -5.82
CA SER A 82 26.20 -29.52 -4.79
C SER A 82 27.36 -28.62 -4.36
N LYS A 83 28.03 -27.94 -5.31
CA LYS A 83 29.11 -27.01 -5.01
C LYS A 83 28.64 -25.77 -4.23
N LEU A 84 27.50 -25.18 -4.62
CA LEU A 84 26.92 -24.05 -3.91
C LEU A 84 26.50 -24.45 -2.48
N GLU A 85 25.93 -25.63 -2.30
CA GLU A 85 25.59 -26.19 -1.00
C GLU A 85 26.81 -26.42 -0.13
N GLU A 86 27.87 -27.02 -0.67
CA GLU A 86 29.14 -27.21 0.02
C GLU A 86 29.82 -25.88 0.37
N SER A 87 29.73 -24.88 -0.52
CA SER A 87 30.19 -23.51 -0.28
C SER A 87 29.45 -22.91 0.91
N PHE A 88 28.12 -22.96 0.89
CA PHE A 88 27.26 -22.46 1.97
C PHE A 88 27.51 -23.18 3.30
N LYS A 89 27.58 -24.52 3.28
CA LYS A 89 27.81 -25.34 4.47
C LYS A 89 29.17 -25.03 5.10
N ARG A 90 30.24 -24.92 4.31
CA ARG A 90 31.56 -24.51 4.80
C ARG A 90 31.55 -23.14 5.47
N GLN A 91 30.81 -22.18 4.91
CA GLN A 91 30.70 -20.85 5.52
C GLN A 91 29.93 -20.91 6.85
N CYS A 92 28.85 -21.70 6.93
CA CYS A 92 28.13 -21.91 8.19
C CYS A 92 28.97 -22.62 9.25
N ASP A 93 29.71 -23.67 8.87
CA ASP A 93 30.54 -24.45 9.78
C ASP A 93 31.72 -23.63 10.32
N SER A 94 32.28 -22.72 9.52
CA SER A 94 33.44 -21.90 9.91
C SER A 94 33.09 -20.58 10.57
N ARG A 95 32.00 -19.93 10.14
CA ARG A 95 31.64 -18.56 10.57
C ARG A 95 30.38 -18.50 11.41
N GLY A 96 29.64 -19.59 11.57
CA GLY A 96 28.37 -19.61 12.29
C GLY A 96 27.15 -19.31 11.41
N PRO A 97 25.97 -19.09 12.00
CA PRO A 97 24.72 -18.95 11.25
C PRO A 97 24.67 -17.67 10.40
N LEU A 98 24.21 -17.82 9.14
CA LEU A 98 23.99 -16.73 8.19
C LEU A 98 22.91 -15.76 8.70
N GLY A 99 23.13 -14.45 8.55
CA GLY A 99 22.23 -13.40 9.06
C GLY A 99 22.51 -13.00 10.51
N LYS A 100 23.41 -13.71 11.20
CA LYS A 100 23.91 -13.34 12.54
C LYS A 100 25.41 -13.15 12.53
N SER A 101 26.14 -14.16 12.08
CA SER A 101 27.61 -14.20 12.20
C SER A 101 28.32 -13.84 10.89
N TRP A 102 27.63 -13.98 9.75
CA TRP A 102 28.13 -13.53 8.45
C TRP A 102 26.95 -13.26 7.50
N HIS A 103 27.22 -12.55 6.40
CA HIS A 103 26.29 -12.25 5.32
C HIS A 103 26.94 -12.55 3.97
N TRP A 104 26.13 -12.92 2.96
CA TRP A 104 26.62 -13.05 1.60
C TRP A 104 27.02 -11.70 1.02
N GLU A 105 28.20 -11.65 0.41
CA GLU A 105 28.62 -10.52 -0.39
C GLU A 105 28.09 -10.63 -1.82
N THR A 106 27.75 -9.50 -2.43
CA THR A 106 27.22 -9.44 -3.81
C THR A 106 28.16 -10.11 -4.82
N ALA A 107 29.47 -9.87 -4.72
CA ALA A 107 30.46 -10.46 -5.61
C ALA A 107 30.54 -11.98 -5.50
N GLN A 108 30.35 -12.53 -4.30
CA GLN A 108 30.33 -13.97 -4.07
C GLN A 108 29.10 -14.59 -4.73
N LEU A 109 27.92 -14.00 -4.54
CA LEU A 109 26.69 -14.48 -5.18
C LEU A 109 26.72 -14.34 -6.69
N ALA A 110 27.32 -13.27 -7.22
CA ALA A 110 27.54 -13.12 -8.65
C ALA A 110 28.34 -14.29 -9.22
N LYS A 111 29.43 -14.69 -8.55
CA LYS A 111 30.25 -15.84 -8.96
C LYS A 111 29.44 -17.16 -8.93
N GLU A 112 28.68 -17.39 -7.86
CA GLU A 112 27.86 -18.60 -7.75
C GLU A 112 26.75 -18.63 -8.81
N PHE A 113 26.16 -17.48 -9.13
CA PHE A 113 25.18 -17.32 -10.20
C PHE A 113 25.75 -17.69 -11.56
N GLN A 114 26.97 -17.25 -11.88
CA GLN A 114 27.66 -17.64 -13.10
C GLN A 114 27.88 -19.15 -13.21
N LEU A 115 28.30 -19.79 -12.12
CA LEU A 115 28.50 -21.23 -12.08
C LEU A 115 27.19 -22.01 -12.26
N ALA A 116 26.11 -21.54 -11.62
CA ALA A 116 24.79 -22.15 -11.76
C ALA A 116 24.25 -22.03 -13.19
N LEU A 117 24.37 -20.86 -13.82
CA LEU A 117 23.93 -20.65 -15.20
C LEU A 117 24.63 -21.60 -16.18
N ARG A 118 25.95 -21.82 -16.04
CA ARG A 118 26.71 -22.72 -16.92
C ARG A 118 26.24 -24.17 -16.88
N GLU A 119 25.76 -24.63 -15.72
CA GLU A 119 25.23 -25.99 -15.60
C GLU A 119 23.82 -26.11 -16.17
N VAL A 120 23.00 -25.08 -16.01
CA VAL A 120 21.63 -25.06 -16.53
C VAL A 120 21.60 -24.98 -18.05
N GLU A 121 22.49 -24.19 -18.64
CA GLU A 121 22.58 -24.01 -20.09
C GLU A 121 22.79 -25.34 -20.84
N LYS A 122 23.46 -26.32 -20.20
CA LYS A 122 23.65 -27.67 -20.76
C LYS A 122 22.31 -28.38 -21.02
N ASN A 123 21.28 -28.04 -20.27
CA ASN A 123 19.98 -28.71 -20.29
C ASN A 123 18.92 -27.95 -21.12
N GLY A 124 19.19 -26.73 -21.56
CA GLY A 124 18.25 -25.95 -22.38
C GLY A 124 18.50 -24.45 -22.33
N PRO A 125 17.69 -23.67 -23.06
CA PRO A 125 17.78 -22.22 -23.06
C PRO A 125 17.35 -21.62 -21.71
N VAL A 126 18.01 -20.53 -21.32
CA VAL A 126 17.72 -19.74 -20.11
C VAL A 126 17.34 -18.34 -20.54
N TYR A 127 16.17 -17.88 -20.09
CA TYR A 127 15.66 -16.53 -20.34
C TYR A 127 15.71 -15.75 -19.03
N LEU A 128 16.43 -14.64 -19.00
CA LEU A 128 16.54 -13.77 -17.85
C LEU A 128 15.92 -12.41 -18.18
N TYR A 129 14.89 -12.03 -17.45
CA TYR A 129 14.23 -10.74 -17.56
C TYR A 129 14.55 -9.88 -16.34
N VAL A 130 15.08 -8.67 -16.58
CA VAL A 130 15.33 -7.70 -15.51
C VAL A 130 14.65 -6.39 -15.88
N ASP A 131 13.66 -6.01 -15.09
CA ASP A 131 12.83 -4.84 -15.35
C ASP A 131 13.25 -3.68 -14.42
N ALA A 132 13.22 -2.46 -14.95
CA ALA A 132 13.59 -1.18 -14.31
C ALA A 132 15.05 -1.10 -13.79
N LEU A 133 16.02 -1.51 -14.61
CA LEU A 133 17.45 -1.55 -14.23
C LEU A 133 18.00 -0.20 -13.75
N ASP A 134 17.46 0.93 -14.23
CA ASP A 134 17.82 2.28 -13.76
C ASP A 134 17.54 2.51 -12.27
N GLU A 135 16.59 1.78 -11.69
CA GLU A 135 16.14 1.99 -10.30
C GLU A 135 17.16 1.48 -9.24
N CYS A 136 18.22 0.76 -9.64
CA CYS A 136 19.30 0.35 -8.72
C CYS A 136 20.42 1.40 -8.57
N GLY A 137 20.36 2.49 -9.34
CA GLY A 137 21.38 3.54 -9.39
C GLY A 137 22.41 3.31 -10.50
N GLU A 138 22.89 4.40 -11.09
CA GLU A 138 23.71 4.40 -12.31
C GLU A 138 24.99 3.54 -12.21
N GLU A 139 25.76 3.71 -11.14
CA GLU A 139 27.02 2.98 -10.96
C GLU A 139 26.81 1.47 -10.74
N GLU A 140 25.74 1.08 -10.05
CA GLU A 140 25.39 -0.33 -9.88
C GLU A 140 24.84 -0.93 -11.18
N ALA A 141 24.06 -0.17 -11.96
CA ALA A 141 23.60 -0.60 -13.28
C ALA A 141 24.78 -0.82 -14.24
N LYS A 142 25.78 0.07 -14.25
CA LYS A 142 27.03 -0.11 -15.03
C LYS A 142 27.82 -1.34 -14.59
N ARG A 143 27.98 -1.55 -13.27
CA ARG A 143 28.65 -2.75 -12.72
C ARG A 143 27.92 -4.03 -13.10
N PHE A 144 26.59 -3.99 -13.08
CA PHE A 144 25.76 -5.11 -13.48
C PHE A 144 25.91 -5.40 -14.96
N ALA A 145 25.80 -4.40 -15.84
CA ALA A 145 26.02 -4.55 -17.27
C ALA A 145 27.40 -5.16 -17.58
N ALA A 146 28.47 -4.63 -16.99
CA ALA A 146 29.83 -5.17 -17.16
C ALA A 146 29.98 -6.61 -16.62
N THR A 147 29.21 -6.98 -15.60
CA THR A 147 29.18 -8.37 -15.11
C THR A 147 28.44 -9.27 -16.08
N ILE A 148 27.28 -8.84 -16.58
CA ILE A 148 26.50 -9.57 -17.57
C ILE A 148 27.26 -9.75 -18.88
N GLU A 149 27.97 -8.74 -19.38
CA GLU A 149 28.78 -8.84 -20.59
C GLU A 149 29.82 -9.97 -20.46
N LYS A 150 30.55 -10.01 -19.34
CA LYS A 150 31.49 -11.10 -19.04
C LYS A 150 30.81 -12.47 -18.95
N ILE A 151 29.54 -12.50 -18.53
CA ILE A 151 28.74 -13.73 -18.52
C ILE A 151 28.42 -14.12 -19.95
N ILE A 152 27.86 -13.22 -20.76
CA ILE A 152 27.53 -13.51 -22.16
C ILE A 152 28.77 -13.97 -22.93
N GLU A 153 29.90 -13.29 -22.79
CA GLU A 153 31.17 -13.69 -23.43
C GLU A 153 31.64 -15.09 -23.02
N ALA A 154 31.36 -15.49 -21.78
CA ALA A 154 31.74 -16.79 -21.27
C ALA A 154 30.79 -17.92 -21.66
N PHE A 155 29.67 -17.61 -22.31
CA PHE A 155 28.60 -18.54 -22.68
C PHE A 155 28.55 -18.65 -24.22
N ALA A 156 29.25 -19.66 -24.75
CA ALA A 156 29.52 -19.78 -26.18
C ALA A 156 28.34 -20.36 -27.00
N ASP A 157 27.39 -21.03 -26.37
CA ASP A 157 26.34 -21.79 -27.06
C ASP A 157 25.10 -20.93 -27.41
N GLY A 158 25.06 -19.67 -26.98
CA GLY A 158 23.98 -18.72 -27.32
C GLY A 158 22.62 -19.07 -26.72
N LYS A 159 22.57 -19.97 -25.72
CA LYS A 159 21.34 -20.42 -25.05
C LYS A 159 20.93 -19.54 -23.89
N LEU A 160 21.77 -18.57 -23.51
CA LEU A 160 21.45 -17.55 -22.52
C LEU A 160 20.87 -16.31 -23.22
N HIS A 161 19.59 -16.06 -22.98
CA HIS A 161 18.86 -14.91 -23.48
C HIS A 161 18.58 -13.95 -22.34
N ILE A 162 19.00 -12.69 -22.47
CA ILE A 162 18.81 -11.71 -21.42
C ILE A 162 18.13 -10.47 -21.98
N CYS A 163 17.09 -10.03 -21.29
CA CYS A 163 16.34 -8.83 -21.62
C CYS A 163 16.34 -7.90 -20.40
N PHE A 164 16.74 -6.65 -20.64
CA PHE A 164 16.72 -5.60 -19.64
C PHE A 164 15.76 -4.51 -20.08
N SER A 165 14.96 -3.98 -19.16
CA SER A 165 14.30 -2.69 -19.34
C SER A 165 15.03 -1.64 -18.51
N CYS A 166 15.12 -0.42 -19.04
CA CYS A 166 15.74 0.71 -18.37
C CYS A 166 15.04 1.97 -18.86
N ARG A 167 14.66 2.86 -17.95
CA ARG A 167 14.24 4.22 -18.31
C ARG A 167 15.51 5.03 -18.55
N HIS A 168 15.73 5.49 -19.78
CA HIS A 168 16.80 6.43 -20.04
C HIS A 168 16.50 7.76 -19.34
N TYR A 169 17.49 8.36 -18.68
CA TYR A 169 17.39 9.74 -18.20
C TYR A 169 18.52 10.60 -18.83
N PRO A 170 18.18 11.64 -19.60
CA PRO A 170 16.83 12.01 -20.03
C PRO A 170 16.24 10.94 -20.97
N PRO A 171 14.91 10.84 -21.07
CA PRO A 171 14.26 9.84 -21.93
C PRO A 171 14.77 10.00 -23.36
N LEU A 172 15.48 8.98 -23.86
CA LEU A 172 15.66 8.81 -25.29
C LEU A 172 14.27 8.56 -25.85
N MET A 173 13.85 9.49 -26.68
CA MET A 173 12.76 9.32 -27.61
C MET A 173 12.91 7.94 -28.25
N LEU A 174 11.94 7.04 -28.04
CA LEU A 174 11.88 5.82 -28.84
C LEU A 174 11.55 6.29 -30.27
N GLU A 175 12.59 6.49 -31.09
CA GLU A 175 12.49 6.94 -32.48
C GLU A 175 11.63 6.00 -33.35
N ASP A 176 11.27 4.82 -32.84
CA ASP A 176 10.53 3.78 -33.56
C ASP A 176 9.00 3.80 -33.37
N LEU A 177 8.46 4.60 -32.44
CA LEU A 177 7.01 4.82 -32.39
C LEU A 177 6.64 5.94 -33.35
N SER A 178 6.54 5.59 -34.63
CA SER A 178 6.06 6.54 -35.64
C SER A 178 4.71 7.14 -35.24
N ASP A 179 4.51 8.41 -35.57
CA ASP A 179 3.23 9.12 -35.42
C ASP A 179 2.06 8.33 -36.04
N MET A 180 2.34 7.45 -37.00
CA MET A 180 1.37 6.53 -37.60
C MET A 180 0.84 5.48 -36.62
N HIS A 181 1.68 4.90 -35.75
CA HIS A 181 1.25 3.91 -34.75
C HIS A 181 0.47 4.56 -33.61
N ILE A 182 0.97 5.69 -33.13
CA ILE A 182 0.29 6.51 -32.11
C ILE A 182 -1.04 7.01 -32.68
N GLY A 183 -1.05 7.50 -33.92
CA GLY A 183 -2.26 7.92 -34.62
C GLY A 183 -3.26 6.78 -34.78
N GLY A 184 -2.81 5.59 -35.19
CA GLY A 184 -3.66 4.41 -35.25
C GLY A 184 -4.33 4.09 -33.91
N TYR A 185 -3.58 4.14 -32.81
CA TYR A 185 -4.13 3.95 -31.47
C TYR A 185 -5.12 5.05 -31.08
N VAL A 186 -4.74 6.33 -31.22
CA VAL A 186 -5.59 7.48 -30.88
C VAL A 186 -6.90 7.45 -31.67
N HIS A 187 -6.85 7.19 -32.98
CA HIS A 187 -8.04 7.08 -33.82
C HIS A 187 -8.88 5.82 -33.55
N SER A 188 -8.28 4.75 -32.99
CA SER A 188 -9.04 3.56 -32.58
C SER A 188 -9.83 3.77 -31.28
N GLN A 189 -9.35 4.65 -30.41
CA GLN A 189 -9.93 4.91 -29.09
C GLN A 189 -10.86 6.14 -29.07
N LEU A 190 -10.54 7.16 -29.86
CA LEU A 190 -11.37 8.36 -30.02
C LEU A 190 -12.25 8.19 -31.25
N ASN A 191 -13.54 8.50 -31.15
CA ASN A 191 -14.42 8.53 -32.32
C ASN A 191 -13.92 9.62 -33.31
N PRO A 192 -13.31 9.26 -34.46
CA PRO A 192 -12.64 10.22 -35.32
C PRO A 192 -13.61 11.22 -35.96
N PHE A 193 -14.89 10.87 -36.04
CA PHE A 193 -15.94 11.73 -36.59
C PHE A 193 -16.45 12.79 -35.61
N ALA A 194 -16.20 12.61 -34.31
CA ALA A 194 -16.69 13.52 -33.28
C ALA A 194 -15.63 14.57 -32.87
N MET A 195 -14.34 14.23 -32.87
CA MET A 195 -13.26 15.08 -32.32
C MET A 195 -11.92 14.95 -33.07
N PRO A 196 -11.85 15.27 -34.38
CA PRO A 196 -10.61 15.13 -35.18
C PRO A 196 -9.48 16.05 -34.70
N GLU A 197 -9.81 17.29 -34.33
CA GLU A 197 -8.84 18.30 -33.87
C GLU A 197 -8.11 17.91 -32.58
N ILE A 198 -8.79 17.16 -31.70
CA ILE A 198 -8.23 16.67 -30.44
C ILE A 198 -7.30 15.47 -30.70
N ALA A 199 -7.69 14.56 -31.60
CA ALA A 199 -6.85 13.44 -32.01
C ALA A 199 -5.53 13.93 -32.61
N ASP A 200 -5.58 14.87 -33.56
CA ASP A 200 -4.38 15.46 -34.18
C ASP A 200 -3.49 16.16 -33.15
N LYS A 201 -4.10 16.83 -32.17
CA LYS A 201 -3.35 17.49 -31.10
C LYS A 201 -2.63 16.49 -30.19
N ILE A 202 -3.29 15.41 -29.79
CA ILE A 202 -2.67 14.35 -28.97
C ILE A 202 -1.52 13.69 -29.72
N ILE A 203 -1.71 13.37 -31.00
CA ILE A 203 -0.67 12.76 -31.83
C ILE A 203 0.53 13.71 -31.90
N SER A 204 0.31 15.00 -32.19
CA SER A 204 1.40 16.00 -32.25
C SER A 204 2.11 16.24 -30.91
N LEU A 205 1.40 16.12 -29.79
CA LEU A 205 1.93 16.33 -28.43
C LEU A 205 2.53 15.07 -27.82
N SER A 206 2.20 13.90 -28.36
CA SER A 206 2.70 12.63 -27.88
C SER A 206 4.21 12.54 -28.00
N VAL A 207 4.77 13.12 -29.08
CA VAL A 207 6.21 13.19 -29.34
C VAL A 207 6.84 11.79 -29.13
N GLY A 208 6.21 10.76 -29.71
CA GLY A 208 6.65 9.36 -29.60
C GLY A 208 6.35 8.65 -28.26
N ASN A 209 5.76 9.32 -27.27
CA ASN A 209 5.48 8.76 -25.95
C ASN A 209 4.10 8.07 -25.90
N PHE A 210 4.11 6.75 -26.13
CA PHE A 210 2.88 5.95 -26.10
C PHE A 210 2.23 5.87 -24.71
N MET A 211 3.03 5.84 -23.63
CA MET A 211 2.48 5.78 -22.27
C MET A 211 1.70 7.04 -21.93
N TRP A 212 2.28 8.21 -22.24
CA TRP A 212 1.60 9.49 -22.10
C TRP A 212 0.34 9.53 -22.98
N THR A 213 0.44 9.09 -24.23
CA THR A 213 -0.71 9.02 -25.16
C THR A 213 -1.83 8.17 -24.59
N HIS A 214 -1.53 6.96 -24.13
CA HIS A 214 -2.48 6.04 -23.53
C HIS A 214 -3.20 6.67 -22.33
N LEU A 215 -2.45 7.25 -21.40
CA LEU A 215 -3.01 7.92 -20.23
C LEU A 215 -3.89 9.12 -20.61
N VAL A 216 -3.46 9.93 -21.58
CA VAL A 216 -4.23 11.09 -22.05
C VAL A 216 -5.51 10.65 -22.76
N VAL A 217 -5.44 9.65 -23.62
CA VAL A 217 -6.59 9.08 -24.32
C VAL A 217 -7.59 8.46 -23.33
N GLU A 218 -7.12 7.75 -22.30
CA GLU A 218 -7.97 7.20 -21.24
C GLU A 218 -8.58 8.28 -20.32
N THR A 219 -7.94 9.45 -20.21
CA THR A 219 -8.40 10.54 -19.33
C THR A 219 -9.24 11.60 -20.04
N LEU A 220 -9.37 11.53 -21.36
CA LEU A 220 -10.27 12.35 -22.18
C LEU A 220 -11.74 11.91 -22.02
N PRO A 221 -12.73 12.78 -22.32
CA PRO A 221 -13.88 13.15 -21.47
C PRO A 221 -14.87 12.04 -21.03
N GLY A 222 -14.75 10.80 -21.50
CA GLY A 222 -15.60 9.68 -21.06
C GLY A 222 -15.42 9.31 -19.58
N LEU A 223 -14.24 9.53 -18.98
CA LEU A 223 -14.01 9.19 -17.58
C LEU A 223 -14.74 10.14 -16.61
N GLY A 224 -14.80 11.43 -16.93
CA GLY A 224 -15.54 12.42 -16.15
C GLY A 224 -17.05 12.20 -16.23
N GLU A 225 -17.55 11.83 -17.41
CA GLU A 225 -18.95 11.43 -17.63
C GLU A 225 -19.28 10.13 -16.89
N LEU A 226 -18.43 9.11 -16.99
CA LEU A 226 -18.58 7.84 -16.25
C LEU A 226 -18.61 8.06 -14.74
N TYR A 227 -17.67 8.83 -14.18
CA TYR A 227 -17.70 9.19 -12.76
C TYR A 227 -18.94 10.02 -12.43
N GLY A 228 -19.38 10.89 -13.34
CA GLY A 228 -20.63 11.62 -13.25
C GLY A 228 -21.84 10.70 -13.12
N ASP A 229 -21.96 9.69 -13.96
CA ASP A 229 -23.05 8.72 -13.96
C ASP A 229 -23.05 7.86 -12.69
N LEU A 230 -21.88 7.38 -12.27
CA LEU A 230 -21.72 6.66 -11.01
C LEU A 230 -22.10 7.54 -9.81
N LEU A 231 -21.70 8.82 -9.84
CA LEU A 231 -22.07 9.79 -8.82
C LEU A 231 -23.59 10.03 -8.76
N GLN A 232 -24.28 10.07 -9.90
CA GLN A 232 -25.75 10.23 -9.92
C GLN A 232 -26.43 9.13 -9.10
N ALA A 233 -25.96 7.89 -9.22
CA ALA A 233 -26.48 6.76 -8.45
C ALA A 233 -26.14 6.80 -6.95
N MET A 234 -25.27 7.73 -6.52
CA MET A 234 -24.91 7.97 -5.11
C MET A 234 -25.62 9.21 -4.51
N LEU A 235 -26.18 10.10 -5.34
CA LEU A 235 -26.84 11.30 -4.86
C LEU A 235 -28.05 10.96 -3.99
N GLY A 236 -28.22 11.68 -2.88
CA GLY A 236 -29.31 11.48 -1.92
C GLY A 236 -29.08 10.32 -0.93
N ASP A 237 -28.08 9.46 -1.15
CA ASP A 237 -27.74 8.40 -0.20
C ASP A 237 -26.73 8.89 0.85
N GLU A 238 -27.21 9.07 2.08
CA GLU A 238 -26.39 9.50 3.20
C GLU A 238 -25.24 8.52 3.52
N ASN A 239 -25.43 7.21 3.28
CA ASN A 239 -24.38 6.23 3.54
C ASN A 239 -23.26 6.30 2.50
N SER A 240 -23.60 6.61 1.25
CA SER A 240 -22.62 6.91 0.21
C SER A 240 -21.82 8.18 0.53
N LEU A 241 -22.49 9.23 1.02
CA LEU A 241 -21.81 10.44 1.50
C LEU A 241 -20.86 10.13 2.67
N ARG A 242 -21.32 9.41 3.71
CA ARG A 242 -20.48 9.02 4.85
C ARG A 242 -19.28 8.20 4.40
N LEU A 243 -19.47 7.23 3.51
CA LEU A 243 -18.38 6.42 2.97
C LEU A 243 -17.32 7.29 2.29
N VAL A 244 -17.72 8.13 1.33
CA VAL A 244 -16.80 9.01 0.61
C VAL A 244 -16.11 9.98 1.57
N GLN A 245 -16.83 10.48 2.58
CA GLN A 245 -16.27 11.33 3.63
C GLN A 245 -15.13 10.64 4.38
N TRP A 246 -15.35 9.42 4.87
CA TRP A 246 -14.33 8.65 5.59
C TRP A 246 -13.14 8.31 4.70
N ILE A 247 -13.33 8.00 3.42
CA ILE A 247 -12.21 7.75 2.49
C ILE A 247 -11.42 9.02 2.17
N CYS A 248 -12.09 10.17 2.04
CA CYS A 248 -11.44 11.42 1.64
C CYS A 248 -10.71 12.14 2.78
N PHE A 249 -11.22 12.06 4.00
CA PHE A 249 -10.81 12.94 5.10
C PHE A 249 -10.27 12.20 6.34
N ALA A 250 -10.20 10.86 6.31
CA ALA A 250 -9.49 10.13 7.35
C ALA A 250 -7.99 10.41 7.29
N ASP A 251 -7.33 10.40 8.45
CA ASP A 251 -5.89 10.65 8.57
C ASP A 251 -5.04 9.53 7.94
N ARG A 252 -5.61 8.32 7.86
CA ARG A 252 -5.06 7.15 7.20
C ARG A 252 -6.18 6.28 6.63
N PRO A 253 -5.89 5.39 5.66
CA PRO A 253 -6.84 4.36 5.26
C PRO A 253 -7.33 3.56 6.47
N LEU A 254 -8.65 3.37 6.55
CA LEU A 254 -9.30 2.58 7.59
C LEU A 254 -9.42 1.13 7.17
N SER A 255 -9.27 0.22 8.13
CA SER A 255 -9.64 -1.19 7.94
C SER A 255 -11.16 -1.32 7.75
N LEU A 256 -11.64 -2.41 7.15
CA LEU A 256 -13.09 -2.63 7.02
C LEU A 256 -13.81 -2.68 8.37
N GLU A 257 -13.15 -3.16 9.42
CA GLU A 257 -13.75 -3.19 10.76
C GLU A 257 -13.82 -1.79 11.38
N GLU A 258 -12.76 -1.00 11.21
CA GLU A 258 -12.73 0.41 11.62
C GLU A 258 -13.81 1.20 10.89
N LEU A 259 -13.88 1.07 9.56
CA LEU A 259 -14.84 1.76 8.71
C LEU A 259 -16.29 1.37 9.04
N ARG A 260 -16.56 0.08 9.36
CA ARG A 260 -17.87 -0.39 9.82
C ARG A 260 -18.32 0.40 11.06
N TRP A 261 -17.47 0.48 12.09
CA TRP A 261 -17.79 1.18 13.32
C TRP A 261 -17.89 2.69 13.12
N ALA A 262 -16.97 3.28 12.35
CA ALA A 262 -16.94 4.70 12.05
C ALA A 262 -18.23 5.16 11.37
N MET A 263 -18.64 4.50 10.29
CA MET A 263 -19.86 4.85 9.56
C MET A 263 -21.13 4.60 10.40
N PHE A 264 -21.17 3.51 11.18
CA PHE A 264 -22.34 3.18 11.98
C PHE A 264 -22.53 4.17 13.13
N VAL A 265 -21.49 4.47 13.91
CA VAL A 265 -21.59 5.45 15.01
C VAL A 265 -21.88 6.86 14.50
N GLU A 266 -21.42 7.20 13.29
CA GLU A 266 -21.79 8.48 12.67
C GLU A 266 -23.29 8.54 12.36
N ALA A 267 -23.86 7.46 11.82
CA ALA A 267 -25.29 7.36 11.48
C ALA A 267 -26.21 7.30 12.72
N HIS A 268 -25.71 6.84 13.87
CA HIS A 268 -26.48 6.68 15.12
C HIS A 268 -25.93 7.55 16.27
N PRO A 269 -26.09 8.88 16.22
CA PRO A 269 -25.61 9.79 17.28
C PRO A 269 -26.20 9.54 18.66
N GLU A 270 -27.36 8.89 18.74
CA GLU A 270 -28.08 8.56 19.96
C GLU A 270 -27.51 7.34 20.69
N ALA A 271 -26.75 6.49 20.01
CA ALA A 271 -26.20 5.26 20.57
C ALA A 271 -25.19 5.57 21.68
N LYS A 272 -25.37 4.95 22.86
CA LYS A 272 -24.50 5.14 24.03
C LYS A 272 -23.65 3.92 24.34
N SER A 273 -23.92 2.79 23.69
CA SER A 273 -23.16 1.55 23.87
C SER A 273 -22.97 0.78 22.56
N LEU A 274 -21.91 -0.01 22.51
CA LEU A 274 -21.65 -0.92 21.39
C LEU A 274 -22.69 -2.05 21.34
N GLY A 275 -23.22 -2.46 22.49
CA GLY A 275 -24.34 -3.41 22.56
C GLY A 275 -25.61 -2.86 21.89
N GLU A 276 -25.97 -1.59 22.13
CA GLU A 276 -27.08 -0.91 21.45
C GLU A 276 -26.85 -0.87 19.93
N CYS A 277 -25.60 -0.65 19.49
CA CYS A 277 -25.25 -0.66 18.06
C CYS A 277 -25.44 -2.04 17.41
N ARG A 278 -25.05 -3.12 18.09
CA ARG A 278 -25.12 -4.49 17.53
C ARG A 278 -26.53 -5.01 17.34
N VAL A 279 -27.45 -4.60 18.22
CA VAL A 279 -28.87 -5.01 18.15
C VAL A 279 -29.70 -4.13 17.23
N ALA A 280 -29.13 -3.07 16.68
CA ALA A 280 -29.81 -2.19 15.73
C ALA A 280 -30.12 -2.94 14.43
N PRO A 281 -31.31 -2.75 13.84
CA PRO A 281 -31.77 -3.52 12.69
C PRO A 281 -30.94 -3.30 11.42
N ASP A 282 -30.26 -2.16 11.31
CA ASP A 282 -29.42 -1.76 10.18
C ASP A 282 -27.92 -1.94 10.43
N PHE A 283 -27.54 -2.59 11.53
CA PHE A 283 -26.15 -2.94 11.80
C PHE A 283 -25.61 -3.87 10.70
N PRO A 284 -24.52 -3.50 9.99
CA PRO A 284 -24.13 -4.18 8.76
C PRO A 284 -23.80 -5.67 8.89
N CYS A 285 -23.23 -6.11 10.02
CA CYS A 285 -23.02 -7.54 10.34
C CYS A 285 -22.64 -7.73 11.81
N ASP A 286 -23.37 -8.59 12.54
CA ASP A 286 -23.11 -8.97 13.94
C ASP A 286 -22.36 -10.31 14.10
N CYS A 287 -21.78 -10.80 13.03
CA CYS A 287 -20.70 -11.78 13.07
C CYS A 287 -19.63 -11.34 14.12
N ALA A 288 -19.44 -12.14 15.17
CA ALA A 288 -18.43 -11.91 16.22
C ALA A 288 -17.01 -11.75 15.62
N ASN A 289 -16.06 -11.20 16.41
CA ASN A 289 -14.74 -10.59 16.05
C ASN A 289 -13.75 -11.40 15.14
N GLN A 290 -14.25 -12.01 14.06
CA GLN A 290 -13.59 -12.77 12.99
C GLN A 290 -14.62 -12.97 11.85
N CYS A 291 -15.12 -11.87 11.28
CA CYS A 291 -15.99 -11.95 10.09
C CYS A 291 -15.13 -12.12 8.83
N ASP A 292 -15.10 -13.35 8.32
CA ASP A 292 -14.70 -13.65 6.94
C ASP A 292 -15.83 -13.41 5.94
N CYS A 293 -16.89 -12.73 6.38
CA CYS A 293 -18.05 -12.48 5.56
C CYS A 293 -17.87 -11.19 4.72
N ASP A 294 -18.02 -11.31 3.41
CA ASP A 294 -17.83 -10.18 2.48
C ASP A 294 -18.98 -9.16 2.51
N VAL A 295 -19.72 -9.07 3.62
CA VAL A 295 -20.88 -8.16 3.77
C VAL A 295 -20.40 -6.71 3.77
N ILE A 296 -19.36 -6.40 4.54
CA ILE A 296 -18.82 -5.04 4.62
C ILE A 296 -18.16 -4.64 3.30
N GLU A 297 -17.42 -5.55 2.68
CA GLU A 297 -16.82 -5.32 1.36
C GLU A 297 -17.89 -5.06 0.28
N ARG A 298 -18.94 -5.90 0.22
CA ARG A 298 -20.06 -5.69 -0.70
C ARG A 298 -20.79 -4.38 -0.42
N ARG A 299 -20.94 -4.00 0.84
CA ARG A 299 -21.53 -2.71 1.22
C ARG A 299 -20.67 -1.54 0.74
N VAL A 300 -19.35 -1.60 0.92
CA VAL A 300 -18.40 -0.57 0.41
C VAL A 300 -18.48 -0.46 -1.11
N LYS A 301 -18.44 -1.59 -1.84
CA LYS A 301 -18.56 -1.60 -3.31
C LYS A 301 -19.93 -1.09 -3.78
N GLY A 302 -21.01 -1.46 -3.07
CA GLY A 302 -22.38 -1.04 -3.37
C GLY A 302 -22.60 0.46 -3.17
N LEU A 303 -22.17 1.02 -2.04
CA LEU A 303 -22.28 2.44 -1.73
C LEU A 303 -21.39 3.31 -2.62
N SER A 304 -20.19 2.82 -2.96
CA SER A 304 -19.26 3.55 -3.84
C SER A 304 -19.55 3.36 -5.33
N ARG A 305 -20.50 2.49 -5.70
CA ARG A 305 -20.75 2.07 -7.09
C ARG A 305 -19.50 1.53 -7.79
N GLY A 306 -18.58 0.94 -7.03
CA GLY A 306 -17.30 0.41 -7.55
C GLY A 306 -16.17 1.43 -7.65
N LEU A 307 -16.35 2.67 -7.20
CA LEU A 307 -15.30 3.69 -7.14
C LEU A 307 -14.29 3.44 -6.00
N ILE A 308 -14.65 2.61 -5.03
CA ILE A 308 -13.81 2.24 -3.88
C ILE A 308 -13.59 0.72 -3.93
N GLU A 309 -12.32 0.32 -3.91
CA GLU A 309 -11.88 -1.06 -3.77
C GLU A 309 -11.49 -1.40 -2.33
N VAL A 310 -11.39 -2.71 -2.08
CA VAL A 310 -10.82 -3.26 -0.86
C VAL A 310 -9.48 -3.89 -1.22
N THR A 311 -8.42 -3.47 -0.55
CA THR A 311 -7.06 -3.96 -0.81
C THR A 311 -6.49 -4.71 0.38
N HIS A 312 -5.55 -5.60 0.10
CA HIS A 312 -4.77 -6.35 1.09
C HIS A 312 -3.42 -5.68 1.30
N ALA A 313 -3.40 -4.41 1.72
CA ALA A 313 -2.20 -3.57 1.56
C ALA A 313 -1.50 -3.14 2.86
N ALA A 314 -2.10 -3.32 4.05
CA ALA A 314 -1.46 -2.87 5.29
C ALA A 314 -1.97 -3.60 6.54
N ILE A 315 -1.06 -4.06 7.39
CA ILE A 315 -1.39 -4.37 8.79
C ILE A 315 -1.83 -3.05 9.44
N THR A 316 -3.12 -2.92 9.71
CA THR A 316 -3.66 -1.78 10.46
C THR A 316 -3.50 -2.01 11.97
N ASP A 317 -3.64 -0.95 12.78
CA ASP A 317 -3.58 -1.03 14.25
C ASP A 317 -4.60 -2.03 14.84
N SER A 318 -5.67 -2.32 14.08
CA SER A 318 -6.70 -3.31 14.39
C SER A 318 -6.32 -4.78 14.10
N GLY A 319 -5.18 -5.02 13.45
CA GLY A 319 -4.71 -6.35 13.02
C GLY A 319 -5.39 -6.90 11.75
N SER A 320 -6.30 -6.14 11.14
CA SER A 320 -6.90 -6.47 9.83
C SER A 320 -6.07 -5.91 8.68
N ASN A 321 -5.84 -6.75 7.66
CA ASN A 321 -5.09 -6.39 6.46
C ASN A 321 -5.96 -5.85 5.31
N ARG A 322 -7.29 -5.73 5.52
CA ARG A 322 -8.24 -5.27 4.49
C ARG A 322 -8.62 -3.82 4.70
N THR A 323 -8.17 -2.93 3.82
CA THR A 323 -8.46 -1.49 3.86
C THR A 323 -9.26 -1.06 2.63
N ALA A 324 -10.12 -0.05 2.80
CA ALA A 324 -10.86 0.56 1.70
C ALA A 324 -10.12 1.78 1.15
N GLN A 325 -9.99 1.88 -0.17
CA GLN A 325 -9.39 3.02 -0.86
C GLN A 325 -10.03 3.26 -2.23
N PHE A 326 -9.84 4.44 -2.81
CA PHE A 326 -10.26 4.67 -4.19
C PHE A 326 -9.49 3.76 -5.15
N ILE A 327 -10.18 3.28 -6.19
CA ILE A 327 -9.59 2.40 -7.23
C ILE A 327 -8.41 3.06 -7.96
N HIS A 328 -8.37 4.40 -7.99
CA HIS A 328 -7.33 5.18 -8.64
C HIS A 328 -7.31 6.62 -8.12
N GLY A 329 -6.16 7.29 -8.22
CA GLY A 329 -5.98 8.69 -7.77
C GLY A 329 -6.89 9.70 -8.49
N SER A 330 -7.29 9.42 -9.73
CA SER A 330 -8.23 10.27 -10.49
C SER A 330 -9.62 10.36 -9.85
N VAL A 331 -10.06 9.33 -9.13
CA VAL A 331 -11.34 9.33 -8.41
C VAL A 331 -11.26 10.27 -7.20
N GLN A 332 -10.12 10.30 -6.52
CA GLN A 332 -9.88 11.23 -5.42
C GLN A 332 -9.89 12.68 -5.91
N GLU A 333 -9.19 12.97 -7.02
CA GLU A 333 -9.22 14.28 -7.68
C GLU A 333 -10.66 14.67 -8.09
N PHE A 334 -11.44 13.73 -8.60
CA PHE A 334 -12.84 13.96 -8.96
C PHE A 334 -13.69 14.41 -7.75
N PHE A 335 -13.53 13.78 -6.59
CA PHE A 335 -14.25 14.16 -5.37
C PHE A 335 -13.76 15.45 -4.74
N LEU A 336 -12.43 15.64 -4.65
CA LEU A 336 -11.83 16.73 -3.88
C LEU A 336 -11.60 18.02 -4.66
N ASP A 337 -11.25 17.90 -5.94
CA ASP A 337 -10.80 19.01 -6.78
C ASP A 337 -11.86 19.38 -7.83
N LYS A 338 -12.57 18.39 -8.38
CA LYS A 338 -13.67 18.61 -9.36
C LYS A 338 -15.05 18.78 -8.73
N GLY A 339 -15.12 18.91 -7.40
CA GLY A 339 -16.33 19.31 -6.68
C GLY A 339 -17.41 18.24 -6.56
N ALA A 340 -17.15 16.97 -6.87
CA ALA A 340 -18.16 15.92 -6.73
C ALA A 340 -18.56 15.66 -5.26
N PHE A 341 -17.65 15.87 -4.30
CA PHE A 341 -18.00 15.78 -2.88
C PHE A 341 -18.99 16.87 -2.45
N LEU A 342 -18.81 18.09 -2.98
CA LEU A 342 -19.76 19.19 -2.75
C LEU A 342 -21.14 18.84 -3.33
N ARG A 343 -21.20 18.25 -4.52
CA ARG A 343 -22.46 17.79 -5.14
C ARG A 343 -23.16 16.71 -4.31
N LEU A 344 -22.42 15.72 -3.80
CA LEU A 344 -22.96 14.72 -2.87
C LEU A 344 -23.56 15.38 -1.63
N HIS A 345 -22.82 16.29 -0.99
CA HIS A 345 -23.33 16.97 0.20
C HIS A 345 -24.56 17.82 -0.13
N HIS A 346 -24.58 18.53 -1.27
CA HIS A 346 -25.73 19.34 -1.71
C HIS A 346 -27.00 18.51 -1.93
N SER A 347 -26.87 17.26 -2.37
CA SER A 347 -28.03 16.39 -2.55
C SER A 347 -28.77 16.05 -1.24
N ILE A 348 -28.10 16.24 -0.09
CA ILE A 348 -28.63 15.94 1.25
C ILE A 348 -28.83 17.21 2.08
N SER A 349 -27.98 18.23 1.88
CA SER A 349 -27.98 19.46 2.68
C SER A 349 -27.42 20.63 1.88
N SER A 350 -28.13 21.76 1.89
CA SER A 350 -27.74 23.00 1.24
C SER A 350 -26.53 23.65 1.94
N SER A 351 -25.32 23.31 1.47
CA SER A 351 -24.09 24.03 1.80
C SER A 351 -23.83 25.13 0.76
N ARG A 352 -22.89 26.05 1.00
CA ARG A 352 -22.56 27.13 0.04
C ARG A 352 -21.12 27.12 -0.46
N SER A 353 -20.24 26.33 0.16
CA SER A 353 -18.80 26.32 -0.15
C SER A 353 -18.19 24.94 0.06
N LEU A 354 -17.26 24.56 -0.83
CA LEU A 354 -16.47 23.34 -0.71
C LEU A 354 -15.66 23.32 0.61
N ASP A 355 -15.08 24.44 1.01
CA ASP A 355 -14.30 24.53 2.26
C ASP A 355 -15.18 24.32 3.49
N HIS A 356 -16.41 24.84 3.45
CA HIS A 356 -17.38 24.60 4.53
C HIS A 356 -17.74 23.12 4.63
N VAL A 357 -17.98 22.44 3.50
CA VAL A 357 -18.28 21.00 3.49
C VAL A 357 -17.06 20.18 3.96
N LYS A 358 -15.84 20.52 3.51
CA LYS A 358 -14.60 19.88 3.96
C LYS A 358 -14.38 20.05 5.48
N SER A 359 -14.66 21.24 6.02
CA SER A 359 -14.58 21.50 7.46
C SER A 359 -15.64 20.73 8.25
N LYS A 360 -16.89 20.72 7.76
CA LYS A 360 -18.00 19.96 8.37
C LYS A 360 -17.72 18.46 8.39
N ALA A 361 -17.18 17.91 7.31
CA ALA A 361 -16.75 16.52 7.21
C ALA A 361 -15.72 16.14 8.28
N ARG A 362 -14.66 16.94 8.41
CA ARG A 362 -13.63 16.73 9.44
C ARG A 362 -14.20 16.80 10.85
N ASN A 363 -15.06 17.78 11.13
CA ASN A 363 -15.72 17.89 12.43
C ASN A 363 -16.63 16.67 12.70
N SER A 364 -17.36 16.18 11.69
CA SER A 364 -18.20 14.97 11.83
C SER A 364 -17.37 13.73 12.18
N ILE A 365 -16.22 13.55 11.51
CA ILE A 365 -15.24 12.50 11.81
C ILE A 365 -14.78 12.61 13.27
N THR A 366 -14.32 13.79 13.71
CA THR A 366 -13.88 14.00 15.09
C THR A 366 -14.98 13.70 16.11
N GLN A 367 -16.19 14.23 15.90
CA GLN A 367 -17.32 13.98 16.81
C GLN A 367 -17.70 12.50 16.87
N THR A 368 -17.54 11.77 15.77
CA THR A 368 -17.76 10.32 15.72
C THR A 368 -16.70 9.57 16.51
N CYS A 369 -15.42 9.95 16.37
CA CYS A 369 -14.33 9.39 17.16
C CYS A 369 -14.55 9.60 18.67
N ILE A 370 -14.92 10.83 19.08
CA ILE A 370 -15.24 11.14 20.48
C ILE A 370 -16.43 10.31 20.98
N ARG A 371 -17.50 10.20 20.19
CA ARG A 371 -18.67 9.36 20.52
C ARG A 371 -18.28 7.91 20.72
N TYR A 372 -17.47 7.35 19.82
CA TYR A 372 -16.99 5.98 19.93
C TYR A 372 -16.18 5.77 21.22
N CYS A 373 -15.22 6.64 21.54
CA CYS A 373 -14.44 6.57 22.78
C CYS A 373 -15.32 6.65 24.05
N ARG A 374 -16.49 7.28 23.99
CA ARG A 374 -17.41 7.43 25.12
C ARG A 374 -18.33 6.23 25.36
N MET A 375 -18.33 5.22 24.48
CA MET A 375 -19.20 4.05 24.60
C MET A 375 -19.02 3.33 25.96
N LYS A 376 -20.12 2.86 26.54
CA LYS A 376 -20.16 2.25 27.89
C LYS A 376 -19.11 1.14 28.06
N GLU A 377 -18.96 0.27 27.06
CA GLU A 377 -18.05 -0.88 27.08
C GLU A 377 -16.59 -0.44 27.14
N ILE A 378 -16.22 0.64 26.44
CA ILE A 378 -14.85 1.16 26.43
C ILE A 378 -14.52 1.76 27.79
N ARG A 379 -15.43 2.57 28.35
CA ARG A 379 -15.27 3.12 29.71
C ARG A 379 -15.12 2.03 30.76
N GLN A 380 -15.95 0.99 30.68
CA GLN A 380 -15.87 -0.15 31.60
C GLN A 380 -14.58 -0.94 31.44
N ALA A 381 -14.09 -1.11 30.21
CA ALA A 381 -12.83 -1.79 29.96
C ALA A 381 -11.65 -1.01 30.56
N ILE A 382 -11.58 0.31 30.34
CA ILE A 382 -10.52 1.17 30.91
C ILE A 382 -10.55 1.14 32.44
N ALA A 383 -11.72 1.31 33.05
CA ALA A 383 -11.86 1.29 34.52
C ALA A 383 -11.36 -0.02 35.14
N LYS A 384 -11.54 -1.17 34.46
CA LYS A 384 -11.01 -2.47 34.92
C LYS A 384 -9.47 -2.53 34.91
N PHE A 385 -8.82 -1.81 34.00
CA PHE A 385 -7.35 -1.78 33.94
C PHE A 385 -6.76 -0.74 34.90
N GLU A 386 -7.46 0.36 35.17
CA GLU A 386 -7.05 1.37 36.16
C GLU A 386 -6.95 0.79 37.58
N THR A 387 -7.82 -0.14 37.95
CA THR A 387 -7.80 -0.80 39.27
C THR A 387 -6.61 -1.75 39.47
N ASN A 388 -5.91 -2.15 38.40
CA ASN A 388 -4.87 -3.18 38.42
C ASN A 388 -3.43 -2.61 38.38
N SER A 389 -3.24 -1.33 38.75
CA SER A 389 -2.00 -0.52 38.72
C SER A 389 -1.72 0.22 37.40
N ALA A 390 -0.92 1.29 37.47
CA ALA A 390 -0.51 2.09 36.31
C ALA A 390 0.25 1.29 35.24
N ALA A 391 0.96 0.22 35.63
CA ALA A 391 1.59 -0.71 34.68
C ALA A 391 0.55 -1.55 33.90
N GLY A 392 -0.63 -1.78 34.47
CA GLY A 392 -1.73 -2.50 33.83
C GLY A 392 -2.35 -1.76 32.65
N LEU A 393 -2.34 -0.42 32.64
CA LEU A 393 -2.86 0.40 31.54
C LEU A 393 -2.01 0.30 30.28
N ALA A 394 -0.68 0.31 30.41
CA ALA A 394 0.23 0.15 29.27
C ALA A 394 0.11 -1.25 28.62
N LEU A 395 -0.21 -2.27 29.41
CA LEU A 395 -0.48 -3.63 28.93
C LEU A 395 -1.89 -3.80 28.36
N ALA A 396 -2.78 -2.81 28.55
CA ALA A 396 -4.16 -2.86 28.08
C ALA A 396 -4.32 -2.54 26.59
N ALA A 397 -3.32 -1.93 25.95
CA ALA A 397 -3.37 -1.49 24.55
C ALA A 397 -3.79 -2.63 23.60
N GLY A 398 -3.10 -3.77 23.66
CA GLY A 398 -3.37 -4.92 22.78
C GLY A 398 -4.76 -5.53 22.96
N PRO A 399 -5.19 -5.88 24.20
CA PRO A 399 -6.55 -6.33 24.46
C PRO A 399 -7.64 -5.33 24.02
N LEU A 400 -7.42 -4.03 24.27
CA LEU A 400 -8.37 -2.99 23.89
C LEU A 400 -8.45 -2.79 22.38
N GLN A 401 -7.32 -2.83 21.65
CA GLN A 401 -7.32 -2.78 20.18
C GLN A 401 -8.07 -3.97 19.57
N ARG A 402 -7.86 -5.18 20.08
CA ARG A 402 -8.59 -6.38 19.61
C ARG A 402 -10.08 -6.36 19.96
N GLY A 403 -10.42 -5.79 21.12
CA GLY A 403 -11.82 -5.66 21.57
C GLY A 403 -12.57 -4.54 20.85
N PHE A 404 -11.85 -3.47 20.49
CA PHE A 404 -12.40 -2.23 19.95
C PHE A 404 -11.57 -1.76 18.74
N PRO A 405 -11.79 -2.33 17.55
CA PRO A 405 -10.94 -2.10 16.36
C PRO A 405 -10.75 -0.62 15.99
N PHE A 406 -11.79 0.21 16.17
CA PHE A 406 -11.75 1.63 15.84
C PHE A 406 -11.15 2.53 16.93
N LEU A 407 -10.83 2.00 18.12
CA LEU A 407 -10.46 2.80 19.28
C LEU A 407 -9.15 3.57 19.09
N HIS A 408 -8.11 2.92 18.55
CA HIS A 408 -6.80 3.56 18.40
C HIS A 408 -6.87 4.76 17.45
N TYR A 409 -7.49 4.57 16.27
CA TYR A 409 -7.76 5.66 15.33
C TYR A 409 -8.59 6.79 15.99
N ALA A 410 -9.65 6.43 16.73
CA ALA A 410 -10.52 7.41 17.36
C ALA A 410 -9.79 8.27 18.41
N VAL A 411 -8.92 7.67 19.24
CA VAL A 411 -8.10 8.38 20.22
C VAL A 411 -7.10 9.30 19.52
N MET A 412 -6.45 8.81 18.47
CA MET A 412 -5.53 9.60 17.64
C MET A 412 -6.19 10.86 17.08
N THR A 413 -7.33 10.71 16.39
CA THR A 413 -8.03 11.84 15.78
C THR A 413 -8.56 12.80 16.85
N TRP A 414 -9.06 12.31 17.98
CA TRP A 414 -9.49 13.16 19.10
C TRP A 414 -8.31 14.00 19.64
N ALA A 415 -7.17 13.36 19.93
CA ALA A 415 -5.97 14.03 20.43
C ALA A 415 -5.41 15.08 19.46
N GLN A 416 -5.54 14.87 18.14
CA GLN A 416 -5.13 15.86 17.14
C GLN A 416 -6.06 17.08 17.11
N HIS A 417 -7.38 16.86 17.17
CA HIS A 417 -8.36 17.94 17.15
C HIS A 417 -8.26 18.86 18.39
N GLU A 418 -7.92 18.33 19.57
CA GLU A 418 -7.70 19.16 20.77
C GLU A 418 -6.57 20.18 20.55
N ASN A 419 -5.51 19.79 19.82
CA ASN A 419 -4.37 20.67 19.53
C ASN A 419 -4.68 21.76 18.49
N GLU A 420 -5.74 21.58 17.70
CA GLU A 420 -6.13 22.47 16.60
C GLU A 420 -7.32 23.40 16.97
N SER A 421 -7.99 23.14 18.10
CA SER A 421 -9.16 23.90 18.55
C SER A 421 -8.80 25.24 19.20
N SER A 422 -9.51 26.32 18.86
CA SER A 422 -9.31 27.67 19.41
C SER A 422 -9.71 27.77 20.91
N PRO A 423 -9.08 28.63 21.74
CA PRO A 423 -9.34 28.77 23.18
C PRO A 423 -10.77 29.14 23.59
N ALA A 424 -11.64 29.52 22.65
CA ALA A 424 -13.06 29.79 22.93
C ALA A 424 -13.92 28.51 23.01
N ALA A 425 -13.49 27.42 22.37
CA ALA A 425 -14.13 26.09 22.50
C ALA A 425 -13.74 25.39 23.82
N TYR A 426 -12.92 26.05 24.65
CA TYR A 426 -12.21 25.45 25.78
C TYR A 426 -13.10 25.13 27.00
N PHE A 427 -14.31 25.71 27.06
CA PHE A 427 -15.16 25.67 28.26
C PHE A 427 -16.15 24.50 28.35
N HIS A 428 -16.44 23.77 27.26
CA HIS A 428 -17.42 22.66 27.27
C HIS A 428 -16.83 21.29 27.66
N TRP A 429 -15.50 21.12 27.73
CA TRP A 429 -14.87 19.78 27.74
C TRP A 429 -14.21 19.35 29.06
N ARG A 430 -14.43 20.05 30.18
CA ARG A 430 -13.75 19.76 31.45
C ARG A 430 -13.97 18.33 32.00
N LYS A 431 -15.05 17.64 31.61
CA LYS A 431 -15.33 16.24 31.97
C LYS A 431 -14.76 15.21 30.98
N ASP A 432 -14.31 15.65 29.81
CA ASP A 432 -13.81 14.79 28.74
C ASP A 432 -12.29 14.65 28.74
N SER A 433 -11.58 15.59 29.38
CA SER A 433 -10.12 15.55 29.56
C SER A 433 -9.67 14.29 30.31
N GLU A 434 -10.39 13.88 31.36
CA GLU A 434 -9.99 12.70 32.17
C GLU A 434 -10.07 11.40 31.36
N LEU A 435 -11.11 11.23 30.55
CA LEU A 435 -11.25 10.04 29.69
C LEU A 435 -10.16 10.01 28.62
N LEU A 436 -9.90 11.17 27.98
CA LEU A 436 -8.83 11.28 27.00
C LEU A 436 -7.45 11.01 27.64
N ASP A 437 -7.18 11.55 28.83
CA ASP A 437 -5.94 11.30 29.57
C ASP A 437 -5.76 9.81 29.89
N SER A 438 -6.82 9.12 30.34
CA SER A 438 -6.79 7.68 30.55
C SER A 438 -6.53 6.91 29.25
N LEU A 439 -7.14 7.33 28.13
CA LEU A 439 -6.91 6.74 26.80
C LEU A 439 -5.48 6.98 26.28
N LEU A 440 -4.91 8.17 26.49
CA LEU A 440 -3.53 8.49 26.13
C LEU A 440 -2.52 7.69 26.94
N ARG A 441 -2.84 7.32 28.20
CA ARG A 441 -2.01 6.39 28.99
C ARG A 441 -2.06 4.96 28.48
N VAL A 442 -3.17 4.56 27.87
CA VAL A 442 -3.32 3.24 27.23
C VAL A 442 -2.53 3.18 25.92
N PHE A 443 -2.42 4.29 25.19
CA PHE A 443 -1.72 4.36 23.89
C PHE A 443 -0.53 5.34 23.93
N PRO A 444 0.66 4.90 24.39
CA PRO A 444 1.82 5.76 24.57
C PRO A 444 2.32 6.42 23.28
N ASP A 445 2.21 5.72 22.15
CA ASP A 445 2.53 6.21 20.82
C ASP A 445 1.70 7.45 20.43
N VAL A 446 0.42 7.44 20.79
CA VAL A 446 -0.51 8.56 20.58
C VAL A 446 -0.18 9.72 21.52
N SER A 447 0.13 9.41 22.78
CA SER A 447 0.52 10.38 23.80
C SER A 447 1.78 11.17 23.43
N GLU A 448 2.81 10.48 22.92
CA GLU A 448 4.05 11.12 22.46
C GLU A 448 3.78 12.10 21.31
N GLN A 449 3.00 11.70 20.30
CA GLN A 449 2.63 12.56 19.18
C GLN A 449 1.79 13.76 19.63
N HIS A 450 0.84 13.54 20.55
CA HIS A 450 0.03 14.61 21.13
C HIS A 450 0.89 15.61 21.92
N ALA A 451 1.83 15.13 22.75
CA ALA A 451 2.72 15.98 23.54
C ALA A 451 3.66 16.83 22.67
N VAL A 452 4.19 16.27 21.57
CA VAL A 452 5.04 16.99 20.61
C VAL A 452 4.25 18.11 19.92
N LYS A 453 3.02 17.82 19.45
CA LYS A 453 2.15 18.82 18.81
C LYS A 453 1.70 19.91 19.79
N ARG A 454 1.32 19.55 21.02
CA ARG A 454 0.92 20.49 22.08
C ARG A 454 2.04 21.48 22.42
N LYS A 455 3.29 20.99 22.58
CA LYS A 455 4.46 21.84 22.79
C LYS A 455 4.70 22.80 21.62
N ARG A 456 4.50 22.36 20.37
CA ARG A 456 4.65 23.17 19.17
C ARG A 456 3.57 24.25 19.03
N SER A 457 2.31 23.93 19.33
CA SER A 457 1.21 24.89 19.37
C SER A 457 1.41 25.94 20.47
N GLN A 458 1.87 25.53 21.65
CA GLN A 458 2.17 26.44 22.75
C GLN A 458 3.34 27.38 22.42
N TRP A 459 4.40 26.87 21.80
CA TRP A 459 5.52 27.69 21.29
C TRP A 459 5.10 28.71 20.23
N SER A 460 4.16 28.34 19.34
CA SER A 460 3.60 29.25 18.34
C SER A 460 2.75 30.34 18.98
N PHE A 461 1.99 30.01 20.02
CA PHE A 461 1.16 30.95 20.77
C PHE A 461 2.01 31.97 21.54
N ASP A 462 3.08 31.51 22.22
CA ASP A 462 4.00 32.37 22.96
C ASP A 462 4.75 33.34 22.04
N LYS A 463 5.11 32.93 20.82
CA LYS A 463 5.69 33.82 19.80
C LYS A 463 4.73 34.90 19.31
N VAL A 464 3.46 34.55 19.10
CA VAL A 464 2.42 35.52 18.69
C VAL A 464 2.15 36.52 19.82
N HIS A 465 2.17 36.08 21.08
CA HIS A 465 2.04 36.96 22.24
C HIS A 465 3.28 37.81 22.53
N LEU A 466 4.48 37.33 22.25
CA LEU A 466 5.71 38.12 22.33
C LEU A 466 5.80 39.18 21.21
N ALA A 467 5.18 38.94 20.05
CA ALA A 467 5.12 39.89 18.94
C ALA A 467 3.99 40.93 19.04
N THR A 468 3.08 40.81 20.02
CA THR A 468 1.91 41.68 20.20
C THR A 468 1.91 42.44 21.53
N LYS A 469 2.99 42.37 22.32
CA LYS A 469 3.19 43.30 23.43
C LYS A 469 3.75 44.62 22.89
N PRO A 470 3.11 45.77 23.19
CA PRO A 470 3.54 47.08 22.70
C PRO A 470 4.91 47.51 23.24
#